data_AF-A0A5B2X617-F1
#
_entry.id   AF-A0A5B2X617-F1
#
_cell.length_a   1.000
_cell.length_b   1.000
_cell.length_c   1.000
_cell.angle_alpha   90.00
_cell.angle_beta   90.00
_cell.angle_gamma   90.00
#
_symmetry.space_group_name_H-M   'P 1'
#
loop_
_entity.id
_entity.type
_entity.pdbx_description
1 polymer ?
#
loop_
_entity_poly.entity_id
_entity_poly.type
_entity_poly.pdbx_seq_one_letter_code
_entity_poly.pdbx_strand_id
1 'polypeptide(L)'
;MAGSPWRRSGAHSTPERFSCRASPGRGPGESTVGRRASELGTRQAEVAMSSTALVPFEDFFTQWRHPLVRFLVQKGASWFDAEDAVQLVLMKTFSRATQVRNRGAYLRRAAMYTLSAMKKCQLRDQIRAENWTGRPRELSAADICHRDREIDTVRELLAILPQRQRQVVAGLYDGYQPNEIADALGASPATVRSNRRHARRTLEPFTVGGDRESRRWMRSGERIYDAFHRGEPLPLLPRPVIDRAWRVAKYLQLDPERGVEMETPSPDEVMHRRRTSQLATHSWVLSAMTALAEATGQMMVVVDGDGVVLWRDGDRRTQDAAEKLGFVAGARWDIRHAGVNGIALALMTRRTMAVSRWEHSVQTQHDLACVAVPVLDPWDGRVSCVLNLTGTQTTVPQAIRRQVDTIGLRLHQELTRTVGQPARNGGSGRLSCSGTQRPSSLR
;
A
#
# COMPACT_ATOMS: atom_id res chain seq x y z
N MET A 1 48.93 -2.75 -9.45
CA MET A 1 49.80 -3.77 -10.07
C MET A 1 49.06 -5.10 -10.03
N ALA A 2 48.94 -5.75 -11.20
CA ALA A 2 48.51 -7.13 -11.50
C ALA A 2 47.16 -7.64 -10.91
N GLY A 3 46.25 -8.26 -11.64
CA GLY A 3 46.21 -8.68 -13.04
C GLY A 3 44.96 -9.54 -13.24
N SER A 4 44.21 -9.27 -14.32
CA SER A 4 43.08 -10.10 -14.77
C SER A 4 43.58 -11.18 -15.73
N PRO A 5 43.16 -12.45 -15.60
CA PRO A 5 42.88 -13.33 -16.73
C PRO A 5 41.36 -13.34 -16.92
N TRP A 6 40.78 -13.29 -18.12
CA TRP A 6 40.65 -14.44 -19.00
C TRP A 6 40.46 -13.94 -20.44
N ARG A 7 41.39 -14.36 -21.31
CA ARG A 7 41.35 -14.20 -22.76
C ARG A 7 40.56 -15.34 -23.41
N ARG A 8 40.10 -15.04 -24.63
CA ARG A 8 39.38 -15.88 -25.59
C ARG A 8 40.26 -16.95 -26.26
N SER A 9 39.61 -18.05 -26.63
CA SER A 9 39.86 -18.97 -27.76
C SER A 9 38.48 -19.60 -28.08
N GLY A 10 37.89 -19.58 -29.30
CA GLY A 10 38.30 -20.10 -30.61
C GLY A 10 38.31 -21.64 -30.61
N ALA A 11 37.75 -22.45 -31.53
CA ALA A 11 36.78 -22.38 -32.62
C ALA A 11 36.50 -23.86 -33.05
N HIS A 12 35.35 -24.10 -33.70
CA HIS A 12 35.02 -25.23 -34.60
C HIS A 12 34.65 -26.63 -34.06
N SER A 13 33.39 -27.02 -34.28
CA SER A 13 32.98 -28.26 -34.99
C SER A 13 31.45 -28.35 -35.14
N THR A 14 30.99 -28.32 -36.40
CA THR A 14 29.74 -28.94 -36.92
C THR A 14 30.08 -30.37 -37.41
N PRO A 15 29.15 -31.32 -37.68
CA PRO A 15 27.77 -31.21 -38.23
C PRO A 15 26.75 -32.05 -37.39
N GLU A 16 25.48 -32.32 -37.69
CA GLU A 16 24.73 -32.47 -38.93
C GLU A 16 23.21 -32.52 -38.64
N ARG A 17 22.43 -32.54 -39.72
CA ARG A 17 20.98 -32.29 -39.88
C ARG A 17 20.08 -33.41 -39.33
N PHE A 18 18.84 -33.08 -38.94
CA PHE A 18 17.64 -33.81 -39.38
C PHE A 18 16.40 -32.91 -39.27
N SER A 19 15.74 -32.70 -40.42
CA SER A 19 14.45 -32.02 -40.56
C SER A 19 13.37 -33.06 -40.80
N CYS A 20 12.17 -32.88 -40.24
CA CYS A 20 10.93 -33.45 -40.79
C CYS A 20 9.77 -32.46 -40.63
N ARG A 21 9.30 -31.92 -41.75
CA ARG A 21 7.94 -31.40 -41.94
C ARG A 21 7.09 -32.54 -42.50
N ALA A 22 5.85 -32.68 -42.02
CA ALA A 22 4.70 -33.05 -42.86
C ALA A 22 3.37 -32.83 -42.12
N SER A 23 2.49 -32.08 -42.78
CA SER A 23 1.01 -32.15 -42.76
C SER A 23 0.59 -32.04 -44.26
N PRO A 24 -0.68 -32.19 -44.71
CA PRO A 24 -1.98 -32.41 -44.04
C PRO A 24 -2.94 -33.39 -44.79
N GLY A 25 -4.21 -33.52 -44.36
CA GLY A 25 -5.34 -34.05 -45.17
C GLY A 25 -6.48 -34.66 -44.34
N ARG A 26 -7.61 -33.96 -44.12
CA ARG A 26 -8.93 -34.03 -44.83
C ARG A 26 -9.73 -35.33 -44.62
N GLY A 27 -10.94 -35.19 -44.07
CA GLY A 27 -12.02 -36.21 -44.10
C GLY A 27 -12.86 -36.17 -45.39
N PRO A 28 -13.81 -37.11 -45.54
CA PRO A 28 -15.27 -36.82 -45.61
C PRO A 28 -16.06 -37.83 -44.73
N GLY A 29 -17.34 -37.72 -44.34
CA GLY A 29 -18.52 -37.07 -44.89
C GLY A 29 -19.49 -38.13 -45.44
N GLU A 30 -20.61 -38.42 -44.75
CA GLU A 30 -21.94 -38.90 -45.23
C GLU A 30 -22.73 -39.57 -44.08
N SER A 31 -23.88 -39.01 -43.64
CA SER A 31 -25.28 -39.28 -44.07
C SER A 31 -25.85 -40.57 -43.42
N THR A 32 -27.06 -40.72 -42.86
CA THR A 32 -28.38 -40.13 -43.10
C THR A 32 -29.35 -40.49 -41.94
N VAL A 33 -30.32 -39.60 -41.68
CA VAL A 33 -31.77 -39.84 -41.49
C VAL A 33 -32.29 -40.91 -40.50
N GLY A 34 -33.10 -40.44 -39.54
CA GLY A 34 -34.45 -41.03 -39.36
C GLY A 34 -34.79 -41.71 -38.03
N ARG A 35 -35.60 -41.01 -37.22
CA ARG A 35 -36.66 -41.54 -36.34
C ARG A 35 -36.25 -42.54 -35.23
N ARG A 36 -36.31 -42.06 -33.98
CA ARG A 36 -37.16 -42.66 -32.92
C ARG A 36 -37.31 -41.70 -31.74
N ALA A 37 -38.33 -40.86 -31.85
CA ALA A 37 -38.96 -40.22 -30.70
C ALA A 37 -39.79 -41.29 -29.97
N SER A 38 -39.16 -42.05 -29.06
CA SER A 38 -39.88 -42.91 -28.10
C SER A 38 -39.04 -43.38 -26.89
N GLU A 39 -37.81 -42.88 -26.68
CA GLU A 39 -36.94 -43.31 -25.55
C GLU A 39 -36.62 -42.21 -24.53
N LEU A 40 -37.19 -41.01 -24.68
CA LEU A 40 -36.94 -39.87 -23.78
C LEU A 40 -37.91 -39.79 -22.59
N GLY A 41 -38.91 -40.68 -22.51
CA GLY A 41 -39.93 -40.68 -21.45
C GLY A 41 -39.62 -41.55 -20.23
N THR A 42 -38.63 -42.45 -20.31
CA THR A 42 -38.38 -43.47 -19.26
C THR A 42 -37.01 -43.38 -18.59
N ARG A 43 -36.16 -42.41 -18.97
CA ARG A 43 -34.88 -42.14 -18.27
C ARG A 43 -34.95 -41.02 -17.22
N GLN A 44 -36.10 -40.37 -17.05
CA GLN A 44 -36.30 -39.36 -15.99
C GLN A 44 -36.76 -39.93 -14.64
N ALA A 45 -36.96 -41.26 -14.53
CA ALA A 45 -37.42 -41.90 -13.30
C ALA A 45 -36.35 -42.69 -12.53
N GLU A 46 -35.08 -42.74 -13.00
CA GLU A 46 -34.02 -43.54 -12.36
C GLU A 46 -32.75 -42.76 -11.98
N VAL A 47 -32.81 -41.43 -11.99
CA VAL A 47 -31.81 -40.56 -11.34
C VAL A 47 -32.48 -39.85 -10.16
N ALA A 48 -33.05 -40.65 -9.27
CA ALA A 48 -33.63 -40.21 -8.01
C ALA A 48 -32.89 -40.82 -6.82
N MET A 49 -31.55 -40.82 -6.83
CA MET A 49 -30.73 -40.91 -5.61
C MET A 49 -29.39 -40.19 -5.80
N SER A 50 -29.02 -39.38 -4.80
CA SER A 50 -27.77 -38.61 -4.65
C SER A 50 -27.76 -37.17 -5.21
N SER A 51 -28.70 -36.34 -4.73
CA SER A 51 -28.45 -34.90 -4.60
C SER A 51 -28.21 -34.60 -3.13
N THR A 52 -26.94 -34.55 -2.72
CA THR A 52 -26.58 -34.06 -1.39
C THR A 52 -26.66 -32.54 -1.48
N ALA A 53 -27.79 -31.96 -1.07
CA ALA A 53 -27.90 -30.52 -0.92
C ALA A 53 -26.77 -30.05 0.03
N LEU A 54 -25.83 -29.26 -0.50
CA LEU A 54 -24.80 -28.60 0.29
C LEU A 54 -25.52 -27.73 1.32
N VAL A 55 -25.51 -28.13 2.59
CA VAL A 55 -25.99 -27.27 3.68
C VAL A 55 -25.12 -26.01 3.66
N PRO A 56 -25.70 -24.82 3.43
CA PRO A 56 -24.96 -23.57 3.50
C PRO A 56 -24.21 -23.47 4.83
N PHE A 57 -22.97 -22.95 4.81
CA PHE A 57 -22.18 -22.79 6.03
C PHE A 57 -22.93 -21.98 7.09
N GLU A 58 -23.74 -21.00 6.67
CA GLU A 58 -24.55 -20.16 7.54
C GLU A 58 -25.58 -20.94 8.36
N ASP A 59 -26.28 -21.91 7.73
CA ASP A 59 -27.25 -22.77 8.42
C ASP A 59 -26.55 -23.70 9.42
N PHE A 60 -25.41 -24.27 9.00
CA PHE A 60 -24.60 -25.11 9.87
C PHE A 60 -24.05 -24.31 11.08
N PHE A 61 -23.59 -23.08 10.83
CA PHE A 61 -23.05 -22.21 11.86
C PHE A 61 -24.15 -21.83 12.87
N THR A 62 -25.31 -21.39 12.38
CA THR A 62 -26.45 -20.99 13.22
C THR A 62 -26.98 -22.16 14.04
N GLN A 63 -27.05 -23.35 13.44
CA GLN A 63 -27.52 -24.56 14.12
C GLN A 63 -26.62 -24.99 15.29
N TRP A 64 -25.29 -24.87 15.16
CA TRP A 64 -24.35 -25.47 16.11
C TRP A 64 -23.64 -24.48 17.03
N ARG A 65 -23.59 -23.19 16.69
CA ARG A 65 -22.93 -22.15 17.50
C ARG A 65 -23.44 -22.11 18.93
N HIS A 66 -24.71 -21.74 19.13
CA HIS A 66 -25.26 -21.54 20.47
C HIS A 66 -25.23 -22.80 21.35
N PRO A 67 -25.57 -24.01 20.84
CA PRO A 67 -25.47 -25.24 21.63
C PRO A 67 -24.05 -25.58 22.07
N LEU A 68 -23.04 -25.34 21.22
CA LEU A 68 -21.65 -25.63 21.57
C LEU A 68 -21.06 -24.60 22.53
N VAL A 69 -21.39 -23.32 22.37
CA VAL A 69 -20.96 -22.26 23.31
C VAL A 69 -21.53 -22.53 24.69
N ARG A 70 -22.84 -22.82 24.77
CA ARG A 70 -23.49 -23.21 26.03
C ARG A 70 -22.83 -24.45 26.65
N PHE A 71 -22.51 -25.45 25.84
CA PHE A 71 -21.83 -26.66 26.29
C PHE A 71 -20.45 -26.37 26.91
N LEU A 72 -19.63 -25.51 26.29
CA LEU A 72 -18.32 -25.15 26.84
C LEU A 72 -18.43 -24.27 28.09
N VAL A 73 -19.38 -23.33 28.14
CA VAL A 73 -19.66 -22.52 29.33
C VAL A 73 -20.09 -23.40 30.50
N GLN A 74 -20.95 -24.40 30.28
CA GLN A 74 -21.32 -25.40 31.29
C GLN A 74 -20.13 -26.25 31.77
N LYS A 75 -19.04 -26.31 30.99
CA LYS A 75 -17.77 -26.97 31.35
C LYS A 75 -16.77 -26.01 31.99
N GLY A 76 -17.16 -24.78 32.32
CA GLY A 76 -16.33 -23.80 33.03
C GLY A 76 -15.48 -22.92 32.11
N ALA A 77 -15.80 -22.81 30.82
CA ALA A 77 -15.20 -21.81 29.95
C ALA A 77 -15.83 -20.43 30.20
N SER A 78 -15.05 -19.35 30.04
CA SER A 78 -15.63 -18.02 29.89
C SER A 78 -16.48 -17.98 28.62
N TRP A 79 -17.47 -17.08 28.57
CA TRP A 79 -18.29 -16.92 27.37
C TRP A 79 -17.44 -16.57 26.14
N PHE A 80 -16.44 -15.69 26.29
CA PHE A 80 -15.53 -15.28 25.23
C PHE A 80 -14.66 -16.43 24.71
N ASP A 81 -14.02 -17.20 25.60
CA ASP A 81 -13.19 -18.34 25.18
C ASP A 81 -14.03 -19.45 24.52
N ALA A 82 -15.26 -19.65 25.00
CA ALA A 82 -16.19 -20.59 24.42
C ALA A 82 -16.62 -20.18 23.01
N GLU A 83 -16.92 -18.90 22.82
CA GLU A 83 -17.31 -18.32 21.53
C GLU A 83 -16.18 -18.49 20.49
N ASP A 84 -14.96 -18.07 20.84
CA ASP A 84 -13.79 -18.17 19.96
C ASP A 84 -13.47 -19.62 19.59
N ALA A 85 -13.48 -20.52 20.58
CA ALA A 85 -13.22 -21.94 20.35
C ALA A 85 -14.27 -22.56 19.42
N VAL A 86 -15.54 -22.18 19.56
CA VAL A 86 -16.64 -22.70 18.73
C VAL A 86 -16.57 -22.15 17.31
N GLN A 87 -16.29 -20.85 17.12
CA GLN A 87 -16.10 -20.29 15.78
C GLN A 87 -14.97 -21.01 15.04
N LEU A 88 -13.82 -21.20 15.68
CA LEU A 88 -12.68 -21.94 15.13
C LEU A 88 -13.05 -23.40 14.77
N VAL A 89 -13.84 -24.06 15.60
CA VAL A 89 -14.27 -25.46 15.36
C VAL A 89 -15.23 -25.53 14.18
N LEU A 90 -16.25 -24.67 14.13
CA LEU A 90 -17.23 -24.68 13.06
C LEU A 90 -16.57 -24.36 11.71
N MET A 91 -15.66 -23.39 11.67
CA MET A 91 -14.85 -23.08 10.48
C MET A 91 -13.99 -24.26 10.03
N LYS A 92 -13.24 -24.89 10.96
CA LYS A 92 -12.28 -25.95 10.60
C LYS A 92 -12.92 -27.30 10.31
N THR A 93 -14.10 -27.56 10.87
CA THR A 93 -14.72 -28.89 10.81
C THR A 93 -15.88 -28.99 9.83
N PHE A 94 -16.39 -27.88 9.28
CA PHE A 94 -17.56 -27.84 8.39
C PHE A 94 -17.57 -28.97 7.34
N SER A 95 -16.52 -29.09 6.52
CA SER A 95 -16.45 -30.08 5.44
C SER A 95 -16.45 -31.54 5.94
N ARG A 96 -15.94 -31.79 7.15
CA ARG A 96 -15.87 -33.15 7.74
C ARG A 96 -17.10 -33.47 8.57
N ALA A 97 -17.62 -32.49 9.31
CA ALA A 97 -18.78 -32.64 10.17
C ALA A 97 -20.06 -32.97 9.37
N THR A 98 -20.19 -32.50 8.13
CA THR A 98 -21.31 -32.87 7.24
C THR A 98 -21.30 -34.36 6.86
N GLN A 99 -20.15 -35.01 6.87
CA GLN A 99 -19.96 -36.42 6.50
C GLN A 99 -20.01 -37.39 7.69
N VAL A 100 -20.01 -36.87 8.92
CA VAL A 100 -19.98 -37.69 10.15
C VAL A 100 -21.40 -38.05 10.59
N ARG A 101 -21.63 -39.32 10.90
CA ARG A 101 -22.94 -39.86 11.32
C ARG A 101 -23.46 -39.25 12.63
N ASN A 102 -22.58 -39.02 13.61
CA ASN A 102 -22.92 -38.36 14.87
C ASN A 102 -22.20 -37.01 15.01
N ARG A 103 -22.76 -36.00 14.34
CA ARG A 103 -22.21 -34.64 14.27
C ARG A 103 -22.07 -33.99 15.63
N GLY A 104 -23.07 -34.15 16.50
CA GLY A 104 -23.08 -33.53 17.82
C GLY A 104 -21.98 -34.05 18.75
N ALA A 105 -21.68 -35.35 18.74
CA ALA A 105 -20.58 -35.90 19.53
C ALA A 105 -19.21 -35.46 19.00
N TYR A 106 -19.06 -35.45 17.66
CA TYR A 106 -17.85 -35.01 16.99
C TYR A 106 -17.53 -33.54 17.27
N LEU A 107 -18.51 -32.66 17.12
CA LEU A 107 -18.34 -31.22 17.32
C LEU A 107 -18.07 -30.86 18.79
N ARG A 108 -18.75 -31.50 19.75
CA ARG A 108 -18.46 -31.30 21.19
C ARG A 108 -17.04 -31.73 21.55
N ARG A 109 -16.57 -32.85 21.00
CA ARG A 109 -15.19 -33.31 21.18
C ARG A 109 -14.21 -32.31 20.60
N ALA A 110 -14.40 -31.89 19.36
CA ALA A 110 -13.55 -30.88 18.71
C ALA A 110 -13.51 -29.55 19.49
N ALA A 111 -14.66 -29.09 20.00
CA ALA A 111 -14.76 -27.89 20.82
C ALA A 111 -13.93 -27.95 22.11
N MET A 112 -13.97 -29.08 22.83
CA MET A 112 -13.16 -29.27 24.04
C MET A 112 -11.64 -29.28 23.76
N TYR A 113 -11.21 -29.93 22.67
CA TYR A 113 -9.80 -29.96 22.29
C TYR A 113 -9.30 -28.58 21.87
N THR A 114 -10.08 -27.86 21.07
CA THR A 114 -9.74 -26.50 20.62
C THR A 114 -9.63 -25.54 21.82
N LEU A 115 -10.59 -25.56 22.74
CA LEU A 115 -10.54 -24.74 23.96
C LEU A 115 -9.30 -25.07 24.80
N SER A 116 -8.99 -26.35 24.97
CA SER A 116 -7.82 -26.79 25.73
C SER A 116 -6.50 -26.38 25.07
N ALA A 117 -6.43 -26.42 23.74
CA ALA A 117 -5.27 -25.94 22.98
C ALA A 117 -5.11 -24.41 23.08
N MET A 118 -6.21 -23.66 22.99
CA MET A 118 -6.22 -22.21 23.16
C MET A 118 -5.71 -21.80 24.54
N LYS A 119 -6.22 -22.42 25.61
CA LYS A 119 -5.75 -22.16 26.98
C LYS A 119 -4.25 -22.44 27.17
N LYS A 120 -3.73 -23.51 26.55
CA LYS A 120 -2.29 -23.82 26.58
C LYS A 120 -1.45 -22.76 25.84
N CYS A 121 -1.94 -22.23 24.72
CA CYS A 121 -1.26 -21.14 24.01
C CYS A 121 -1.32 -19.83 24.80
N GLN A 122 -2.49 -19.44 25.30
CA GLN A 122 -2.67 -18.24 26.14
C GLN A 122 -1.74 -18.27 27.35
N LEU A 123 -1.65 -19.40 28.06
CA LEU A 123 -0.74 -19.57 29.19
C LEU A 123 0.74 -19.44 28.77
N ARG A 124 1.13 -20.02 27.63
CA ARG A 124 2.50 -19.87 27.09
C ARG A 124 2.81 -18.43 26.73
N ASP A 125 1.85 -17.69 26.18
CA ASP A 125 2.03 -16.30 25.80
C ASP A 125 2.02 -15.37 27.01
N GLN A 126 1.24 -15.66 28.05
CA GLN A 126 1.34 -15.01 29.35
C GLN A 126 2.71 -15.24 30.00
N ILE A 127 3.17 -16.50 30.07
CA ILE A 127 4.50 -16.81 30.62
C ILE A 127 5.61 -16.12 29.81
N ARG A 128 5.46 -15.99 28.48
CA ARG A 128 6.39 -15.21 27.66
C ARG A 128 6.33 -13.72 27.96
N ALA A 129 5.14 -13.16 28.13
CA ALA A 129 4.94 -11.74 28.44
C ALA A 129 5.44 -11.38 29.84
N GLU A 130 5.25 -12.25 30.82
CA GLU A 130 5.74 -12.08 32.20
C GLU A 130 7.27 -12.23 32.29
N ASN A 131 7.86 -13.14 31.50
CA ASN A 131 9.32 -13.32 31.41
C ASN A 131 9.99 -12.34 30.43
N TRP A 132 9.23 -11.44 29.81
CA TRP A 132 9.76 -10.46 28.86
C TRP A 132 10.33 -9.26 29.60
N THR A 133 11.66 -9.20 29.74
CA THR A 133 12.38 -8.09 30.41
C THR A 133 12.69 -6.91 29.48
N GLY A 134 12.38 -7.01 28.19
CA GLY A 134 12.57 -5.91 27.25
C GLY A 134 11.45 -4.88 27.39
N ARG A 135 11.74 -3.60 27.61
CA ARG A 135 10.75 -2.57 27.29
C ARG A 135 10.57 -2.58 25.76
N PRO A 136 9.38 -2.90 25.21
CA PRO A 136 9.14 -2.64 23.79
C PRO A 136 9.42 -1.16 23.56
N ARG A 137 10.22 -0.83 22.54
CA ARG A 137 10.29 0.55 22.07
C ARG A 137 8.85 0.93 21.69
N GLU A 138 8.22 1.80 22.47
CA GLU A 138 6.91 2.38 22.11
C GLU A 138 7.11 3.08 20.77
N LEU A 139 6.64 2.43 19.70
CA LEU A 139 6.58 3.05 18.39
C LEU A 139 5.45 4.08 18.49
N SER A 140 5.81 5.35 18.34
CA SER A 140 4.80 6.41 18.23
C SER A 140 3.88 6.15 17.04
N ALA A 141 2.69 6.75 17.01
CA ALA A 141 1.81 6.71 15.83
C ALA A 141 2.57 7.15 14.55
N ALA A 142 3.53 8.05 14.70
CA ALA A 142 4.47 8.44 13.66
C ALA A 142 5.33 7.27 13.18
N ASP A 143 5.98 6.53 14.09
CA ASP A 143 6.85 5.40 13.75
C ASP A 143 6.09 4.27 13.01
N ILE A 144 4.83 4.02 13.39
CA ILE A 144 3.95 3.06 12.70
C ILE A 144 3.63 3.57 11.29
N CYS A 145 3.22 4.83 11.17
CA CYS A 145 2.91 5.45 9.87
C CYS A 145 4.12 5.45 8.92
N HIS A 146 5.34 5.66 9.44
CA HIS A 146 6.56 5.62 8.63
C HIS A 146 6.94 4.21 8.17
N ARG A 147 6.84 3.21 9.06
CA ARG A 147 7.09 1.81 8.68
C ARG A 147 6.10 1.34 7.61
N ASP A 148 4.83 1.69 7.76
CA ASP A 148 3.79 1.33 6.79
C ASP A 148 4.04 2.01 5.42
N ARG A 149 4.53 3.25 5.40
CA ARG A 149 4.88 3.98 4.15
C ARG A 149 6.01 3.32 3.35
N GLU A 150 7.06 2.82 4.00
CA GLU A 150 8.15 2.13 3.29
C GLU A 150 7.69 0.79 2.72
N ILE A 151 6.94 0.01 3.49
CA ILE A 151 6.36 -1.27 3.07
C ILE A 151 5.43 -1.06 1.87
N ASP A 152 4.58 -0.05 1.93
CA ASP A 152 3.63 0.22 0.87
C ASP A 152 4.30 0.75 -0.41
N THR A 153 5.38 1.53 -0.28
CA THR A 153 6.20 1.92 -1.44
C THR A 153 6.74 0.68 -2.17
N VAL A 154 7.26 -0.30 -1.43
CA VAL A 154 7.76 -1.56 -2.02
C VAL A 154 6.62 -2.34 -2.68
N ARG A 155 5.45 -2.43 -2.04
CA ARG A 155 4.27 -3.11 -2.59
C ARG A 155 3.80 -2.47 -3.90
N GLU A 156 3.79 -1.13 -3.98
CA GLU A 156 3.43 -0.39 -5.20
C GLU A 156 4.41 -0.68 -6.34
N LEU A 157 5.71 -0.76 -6.06
CA LEU A 157 6.73 -1.10 -7.05
C LEU A 157 6.58 -2.54 -7.53
N LEU A 158 6.37 -3.49 -6.61
CA LEU A 158 6.16 -4.90 -6.97
C LEU A 158 4.92 -5.07 -7.86
N ALA A 159 3.86 -4.28 -7.65
CA ALA A 159 2.64 -4.36 -8.45
C ALA A 159 2.80 -3.99 -9.94
N ILE A 160 3.89 -3.31 -10.31
CA ILE A 160 4.26 -3.06 -11.72
C ILE A 160 4.61 -4.37 -12.45
N LEU A 161 5.17 -5.33 -11.70
CA LEU A 161 5.68 -6.58 -12.27
C LEU A 161 4.54 -7.53 -12.67
N PRO A 162 4.69 -8.23 -13.82
CA PRO A 162 3.85 -9.38 -14.14
C PRO A 162 3.80 -10.40 -13.00
N GLN A 163 2.68 -11.11 -12.86
CA GLN A 163 2.42 -12.02 -11.72
C GLN A 163 3.56 -13.02 -11.48
N ARG A 164 4.11 -13.64 -12.53
CA ARG A 164 5.23 -14.59 -12.41
C ARG A 164 6.51 -13.94 -11.86
N GLN A 165 6.81 -12.71 -12.25
CA GLN A 165 7.96 -11.98 -11.74
C GLN A 165 7.77 -11.59 -10.28
N ARG A 166 6.56 -11.18 -9.87
CA ARG A 166 6.22 -10.91 -8.47
C ARG A 166 6.41 -12.14 -7.58
N GLN A 167 5.91 -13.28 -8.00
CA GLN A 167 6.04 -14.55 -7.27
C GLN A 167 7.50 -14.94 -7.05
N VAL A 168 8.35 -14.77 -8.08
CA VAL A 168 9.78 -15.04 -7.97
C VAL A 168 10.47 -14.07 -7.00
N VAL A 169 10.16 -12.76 -7.07
CA VAL A 169 10.76 -11.77 -6.16
C VAL A 169 10.30 -11.99 -4.71
N ALA A 170 9.03 -12.34 -4.50
CA ALA A 170 8.50 -12.66 -3.18
C ALA A 170 9.21 -13.88 -2.55
N GLY A 171 9.36 -14.98 -3.29
CA GLY A 171 10.08 -16.14 -2.79
C GLY A 171 11.55 -15.84 -2.43
N LEU A 172 12.22 -14.98 -3.21
CA LEU A 172 13.58 -14.55 -2.89
C LEU A 172 13.63 -13.65 -1.63
N TYR A 173 12.61 -12.81 -1.44
CA TYR A 173 12.48 -11.98 -0.24
C TYR A 173 12.26 -12.84 1.02
N ASP A 174 11.50 -13.92 0.89
CA ASP A 174 11.27 -14.90 1.95
C ASP A 174 12.47 -15.84 2.20
N GLY A 175 13.55 -15.69 1.42
CA GLY A 175 14.82 -16.42 1.59
C GLY A 175 14.92 -17.75 0.83
N TYR A 176 13.94 -18.09 0.00
CA TYR A 176 13.97 -19.32 -0.81
C TYR A 176 15.01 -19.26 -1.93
N GLN A 177 15.63 -20.40 -2.20
CA GLN A 177 16.59 -20.56 -3.29
C GLN A 177 15.89 -20.71 -4.65
N PRO A 178 16.56 -20.38 -5.78
CA PRO A 178 15.92 -20.43 -7.10
C PRO A 178 15.37 -21.80 -7.52
N ASN A 179 15.89 -22.90 -6.97
CA ASN A 179 15.37 -24.26 -7.16
C ASN A 179 14.07 -24.48 -6.37
N GLU A 180 14.01 -24.08 -5.11
CA GLU A 180 12.80 -24.21 -4.28
C GLU A 180 11.64 -23.38 -4.85
N ILE A 181 11.95 -22.17 -5.35
CA ILE A 181 10.98 -21.32 -6.07
C ILE A 181 10.54 -21.99 -7.37
N ALA A 182 11.44 -22.66 -8.08
CA ALA A 182 11.14 -23.34 -9.33
C ALA A 182 10.16 -24.49 -9.10
N ASP A 183 10.41 -25.31 -8.08
CA ASP A 183 9.55 -26.42 -7.68
C ASP A 183 8.17 -25.92 -7.27
N ALA A 184 8.10 -24.87 -6.43
CA ALA A 184 6.84 -24.29 -5.97
C ALA A 184 6.00 -23.66 -7.11
N LEU A 185 6.65 -23.11 -8.14
CA LEU A 185 5.98 -22.44 -9.26
C LEU A 185 5.73 -23.34 -10.47
N GLY A 186 6.16 -24.61 -10.43
CA GLY A 186 6.11 -25.52 -11.58
C GLY A 186 6.93 -25.00 -12.76
N ALA A 187 8.11 -24.46 -12.51
CA ALA A 187 9.00 -23.85 -13.50
C ALA A 187 10.41 -24.44 -13.43
N SER A 188 11.28 -24.14 -14.41
CA SER A 188 12.70 -24.52 -14.31
C SER A 188 13.49 -23.49 -13.49
N PRO A 189 14.60 -23.87 -12.82
CA PRO A 189 15.50 -22.91 -12.18
C PRO A 189 16.04 -21.84 -13.15
N ALA A 190 16.20 -22.17 -14.44
CA ALA A 190 16.58 -21.21 -15.47
C ALA A 190 15.47 -20.16 -15.71
N THR A 191 14.21 -20.60 -15.72
CA THR A 191 13.02 -19.73 -15.82
C THR A 191 12.92 -18.79 -14.62
N VAL A 192 13.19 -19.25 -13.41
CA VAL A 192 13.22 -18.41 -12.19
C VAL A 192 14.33 -17.35 -12.29
N ARG A 193 15.55 -17.74 -12.68
CA ARG A 193 16.66 -16.79 -12.89
C ARG A 193 16.34 -15.74 -13.97
N SER A 194 15.69 -16.15 -15.05
CA SER A 194 15.24 -15.25 -16.12
C SER A 194 14.20 -14.25 -15.60
N ASN A 195 13.16 -14.73 -14.91
CA ASN A 195 12.14 -13.86 -14.30
C ASN A 195 12.73 -12.89 -13.28
N ARG A 196 13.69 -13.33 -12.44
CA ARG A 196 14.43 -12.43 -11.52
C ARG A 196 15.18 -11.34 -12.27
N ARG A 197 15.88 -11.69 -13.36
CA ARG A 197 16.62 -10.72 -14.19
C ARG A 197 15.68 -9.71 -14.82
N HIS A 198 14.54 -10.16 -15.37
CA HIS A 198 13.53 -9.29 -15.93
C HIS A 198 12.90 -8.39 -14.87
N ALA A 199 12.55 -8.94 -13.70
CA ALA A 199 12.01 -8.17 -12.58
C ALA A 199 12.98 -7.06 -12.14
N ARG A 200 14.27 -7.38 -11.95
CA ARG A 200 15.30 -6.40 -11.61
C ARG A 200 15.37 -5.29 -12.66
N ARG A 201 15.42 -5.63 -13.95
CA ARG A 201 15.47 -4.64 -15.04
C ARG A 201 14.22 -3.76 -15.10
N THR A 202 13.04 -4.31 -14.77
CA THR A 202 11.80 -3.53 -14.70
C THR A 202 11.78 -2.60 -13.49
N LEU A 203 12.32 -3.03 -12.34
CA LEU A 203 12.34 -2.24 -11.10
C LEU A 203 13.54 -1.28 -10.97
N GLU A 204 14.64 -1.53 -11.69
CA GLU A 204 15.88 -0.75 -11.63
C GLU A 204 15.64 0.77 -11.75
N PRO A 205 14.81 1.27 -12.69
CA PRO A 205 14.51 2.70 -12.79
C PRO A 205 13.82 3.31 -11.55
N PHE A 206 13.15 2.48 -10.76
CA PHE A 206 12.39 2.91 -9.58
C PHE A 206 13.16 2.74 -8.26
N THR A 207 14.33 2.10 -8.30
CA THR A 207 15.06 1.68 -7.08
C THR A 207 16.42 2.36 -6.93
N VAL A 208 17.07 2.83 -8.01
CA VAL A 208 18.38 3.51 -7.94
C VAL A 208 18.53 4.56 -9.06
N GLY A 209 18.98 5.77 -8.71
CA GLY A 209 19.36 6.83 -9.66
C GLY A 209 20.63 6.45 -10.41
N GLY A 210 20.47 5.85 -11.60
CA GLY A 210 21.56 5.41 -12.48
C GLY A 210 21.37 5.83 -13.94
N ASP A 211 22.37 6.50 -14.48
CA ASP A 211 22.28 7.60 -15.45
C ASP A 211 21.96 7.17 -16.89
N ARG A 212 21.92 5.87 -17.20
CA ARG A 212 21.60 5.33 -18.54
C ARG A 212 20.23 4.65 -18.65
N GLU A 213 19.87 3.80 -17.69
CA GLU A 213 18.55 3.14 -17.70
C GLU A 213 17.44 4.10 -17.29
N SER A 214 17.70 5.07 -16.39
CA SER A 214 16.76 6.17 -16.09
C SER A 214 16.40 6.97 -17.34
N ARG A 215 17.34 7.21 -18.29
CA ARG A 215 17.04 7.90 -19.58
C ARG A 215 16.22 7.04 -20.54
N ARG A 216 16.38 5.72 -20.51
CA ARG A 216 15.57 4.79 -21.32
C ARG A 216 14.16 4.68 -20.75
N TRP A 217 14.02 4.67 -19.42
CA TRP A 217 12.75 4.72 -18.74
C TRP A 217 12.04 6.07 -18.94
N MET A 218 12.74 7.21 -18.85
CA MET A 218 12.19 8.53 -19.18
C MET A 218 11.56 8.56 -20.58
N ARG A 219 12.27 8.01 -21.60
CA ARG A 219 11.74 7.90 -22.97
C ARG A 219 10.61 6.86 -23.13
N SER A 220 10.54 5.87 -22.25
CA SER A 220 9.44 4.90 -22.23
C SER A 220 8.21 5.48 -21.52
N GLY A 221 8.43 6.36 -20.55
CA GLY A 221 7.42 7.02 -19.75
C GLY A 221 6.51 7.94 -20.53
N GLU A 222 7.09 8.75 -21.42
CA GLU A 222 6.27 9.57 -22.33
C GLU A 222 5.40 8.70 -23.25
N ARG A 223 5.89 7.53 -23.70
CA ARG A 223 5.06 6.58 -24.47
C ARG A 223 3.94 5.96 -23.62
N ILE A 224 4.16 5.74 -22.33
CA ILE A 224 3.12 5.27 -21.40
C ILE A 224 2.06 6.36 -21.21
N TYR A 225 2.50 7.60 -20.97
CA TYR A 225 1.62 8.77 -20.84
C TYR A 225 0.77 8.96 -22.09
N ASP A 226 1.41 9.01 -23.25
CA ASP A 226 0.78 9.14 -24.56
C ASP A 226 -0.25 8.03 -24.81
N ALA A 227 0.14 6.76 -24.62
CA ALA A 227 -0.74 5.62 -24.82
C ALA A 227 -1.95 5.70 -23.86
N PHE A 228 -1.73 6.08 -22.60
CA PHE A 228 -2.81 6.23 -21.62
C PHE A 228 -3.83 7.30 -22.05
N HIS A 229 -3.35 8.48 -22.46
CA HIS A 229 -4.21 9.60 -22.83
C HIS A 229 -4.92 9.33 -24.17
N ARG A 230 -4.30 8.61 -25.11
CA ARG A 230 -4.92 8.15 -26.36
C ARG A 230 -5.83 6.91 -26.21
N GLY A 231 -5.82 6.26 -25.05
CA GLY A 231 -6.59 5.02 -24.82
C GLY A 231 -6.02 3.79 -25.55
N GLU A 232 -4.73 3.82 -25.87
CA GLU A 232 -4.01 2.74 -26.54
C GLU A 232 -3.50 1.69 -25.52
N PRO A 233 -3.15 0.47 -25.97
CA PRO A 233 -2.50 -0.52 -25.12
C PRO A 233 -1.19 0.01 -24.51
N LEU A 234 -1.08 -0.07 -23.18
CA LEU A 234 0.09 0.43 -22.46
C LEU A 234 1.31 -0.46 -22.70
N PRO A 235 2.47 0.10 -23.10
CA PRO A 235 3.69 -0.68 -23.32
C PRO A 235 4.27 -1.23 -22.00
N LEU A 236 3.97 -0.56 -20.88
CA LEU A 236 4.27 -0.98 -19.52
C LEU A 236 3.23 -0.33 -18.59
N LEU A 237 2.86 -1.01 -17.51
CA LEU A 237 1.98 -0.43 -16.50
C LEU A 237 2.73 0.67 -15.72
N PRO A 238 2.15 1.87 -15.56
CA PRO A 238 2.68 2.87 -14.63
C PRO A 238 2.53 2.36 -13.19
N ARG A 239 3.15 3.06 -12.22
CA ARG A 239 2.95 2.74 -10.80
C ARG A 239 1.45 2.73 -10.48
N PRO A 240 0.94 1.80 -9.67
CA PRO A 240 -0.50 1.69 -9.41
C PRO A 240 -1.14 2.99 -8.88
N VAL A 241 -0.40 3.75 -8.07
CA VAL A 241 -0.85 5.05 -7.57
C VAL A 241 -1.00 6.08 -8.69
N ILE A 242 -0.10 6.06 -9.69
CA ILE A 242 -0.14 6.94 -10.87
C ILE A 242 -1.26 6.50 -11.82
N ASP A 243 -1.39 5.20 -12.13
CA ASP A 243 -2.50 4.67 -12.95
C ASP A 243 -3.85 5.10 -12.37
N ARG A 244 -4.05 4.87 -11.06
CA ARG A 244 -5.29 5.22 -10.37
C ARG A 244 -5.54 6.72 -10.44
N ALA A 245 -4.53 7.54 -10.15
CA ALA A 245 -4.68 8.99 -10.16
C ALA A 245 -4.97 9.54 -11.56
N TRP A 246 -4.31 9.02 -12.60
CA TRP A 246 -4.61 9.41 -13.98
C TRP A 246 -6.03 9.03 -14.40
N ARG A 247 -6.53 7.86 -13.97
CA ARG A 247 -7.94 7.49 -14.19
C ARG A 247 -8.90 8.46 -13.50
N VAL A 248 -8.57 8.92 -12.29
CA VAL A 248 -9.34 9.95 -11.58
C VAL A 248 -9.31 11.27 -12.35
N ALA A 249 -8.14 11.73 -12.80
CA ALA A 249 -8.01 12.95 -13.60
C ALA A 249 -8.83 12.87 -14.91
N LYS A 250 -8.80 11.72 -15.60
CA LYS A 250 -9.61 11.45 -16.79
C LYS A 250 -11.11 11.45 -16.49
N TYR A 251 -11.53 10.86 -15.36
CA TYR A 251 -12.92 10.90 -14.92
C TYR A 251 -13.40 12.33 -14.61
N LEU A 252 -12.52 13.17 -14.07
CA LEU A 252 -12.76 14.60 -13.83
C LEU A 252 -12.66 15.46 -15.10
N GLN A 253 -12.37 14.86 -16.27
CA GLN A 253 -12.26 15.54 -17.56
C GLN A 253 -11.22 16.68 -17.58
N LEU A 254 -10.11 16.51 -16.85
CA LEU A 254 -9.03 17.49 -16.84
C LEU A 254 -8.29 17.48 -18.17
N ASP A 255 -8.00 18.67 -18.71
CA ASP A 255 -7.23 18.84 -19.93
C ASP A 255 -5.76 18.44 -19.67
N PRO A 256 -5.23 17.40 -20.35
CA PRO A 256 -3.85 16.95 -20.16
C PRO A 256 -2.81 17.89 -20.78
N GLU A 257 -3.18 18.81 -21.67
CA GLU A 257 -2.25 19.79 -22.25
C GLU A 257 -2.17 21.06 -21.39
N ARG A 258 -3.33 21.57 -20.94
CA ARG A 258 -3.42 22.90 -20.32
C ARG A 258 -3.74 22.88 -18.82
N GLY A 259 -4.27 21.78 -18.29
CA GLY A 259 -4.78 21.72 -16.92
C GLY A 259 -6.05 22.58 -16.74
N VAL A 260 -6.31 23.03 -15.50
CA VAL A 260 -7.40 23.95 -15.17
C VAL A 260 -6.83 25.34 -14.91
N GLU A 261 -7.55 26.38 -15.31
CA GLU A 261 -7.25 27.75 -14.90
C GLU A 261 -7.34 27.86 -13.37
N MET A 262 -6.24 28.27 -12.72
CA MET A 262 -6.16 28.23 -11.27
C MET A 262 -6.83 29.46 -10.66
N GLU A 263 -7.92 29.23 -9.93
CA GLU A 263 -8.43 30.22 -8.99
C GLU A 263 -7.36 30.52 -7.94
N THR A 264 -6.99 31.79 -7.82
CA THR A 264 -6.08 32.28 -6.80
C THR A 264 -6.89 33.02 -5.74
N PRO A 265 -7.00 32.48 -4.51
CA PRO A 265 -7.50 33.18 -3.35
C PRO A 265 -6.85 34.56 -3.20
N SER A 266 -7.59 35.49 -2.59
CA SER A 266 -7.04 36.81 -2.34
C SER A 266 -5.81 36.72 -1.42
N PRO A 267 -4.86 37.68 -1.51
CA PRO A 267 -3.72 37.75 -0.61
C PRO A 267 -4.13 37.73 0.88
N ASP A 268 -5.28 38.30 1.21
CA ASP A 268 -5.84 38.31 2.57
C ASP A 268 -6.27 36.91 3.04
N GLU A 269 -6.87 36.10 2.15
CA GLU A 269 -7.20 34.72 2.46
C GLU A 269 -5.92 33.90 2.72
N VAL A 270 -4.89 34.07 1.88
CA VAL A 270 -3.60 33.39 2.07
C VAL A 270 -2.98 33.80 3.41
N MET A 271 -2.98 35.08 3.75
CA MET A 271 -2.50 35.57 5.05
C MET A 271 -3.31 35.01 6.21
N HIS A 272 -4.63 34.90 6.08
CA HIS A 272 -5.49 34.28 7.09
C HIS A 272 -5.13 32.82 7.30
N ARG A 273 -5.05 32.02 6.23
CA ARG A 273 -4.65 30.61 6.28
C ARG A 273 -3.26 30.40 6.86
N ARG A 274 -2.29 31.28 6.54
CA ARG A 274 -0.95 31.25 7.16
C ARG A 274 -0.99 31.44 8.66
N ARG A 275 -1.84 32.34 9.17
CA ARG A 275 -1.99 32.63 10.61
C ARG A 275 -2.70 31.51 11.38
N THR A 276 -3.65 30.82 10.74
CA THR A 276 -4.44 29.76 11.37
C THR A 276 -3.83 28.36 11.17
N SER A 277 -2.84 28.23 10.28
CA SER A 277 -2.10 26.98 10.07
C SER A 277 -1.31 26.57 11.32
N GLN A 278 -1.24 25.27 11.58
CA GLN A 278 -0.38 24.69 12.61
C GLN A 278 1.11 24.97 12.40
N LEU A 279 1.51 25.33 11.17
CA LEU A 279 2.88 25.73 10.84
C LEU A 279 3.23 27.15 11.29
N ALA A 280 2.25 27.99 11.64
CA ALA A 280 2.49 29.37 12.06
C ALA A 280 3.47 29.47 13.24
N THR A 281 3.46 28.49 14.14
CA THR A 281 4.35 28.41 15.31
C THR A 281 5.63 27.59 15.07
N HIS A 282 5.81 27.02 13.88
CA HIS A 282 6.89 26.09 13.55
C HIS A 282 7.77 26.64 12.40
N SER A 283 8.20 27.90 12.54
CA SER A 283 8.99 28.61 11.51
C SER A 283 10.29 27.90 11.11
N TRP A 284 10.86 27.08 12.00
CA TRP A 284 12.05 26.26 11.71
C TRP A 284 11.85 25.35 10.49
N VAL A 285 10.61 24.87 10.24
CA VAL A 285 10.29 24.02 9.08
C VAL A 285 10.51 24.80 7.79
N LEU A 286 10.03 26.04 7.74
CA LEU A 286 10.22 26.91 6.58
C LEU A 286 11.71 27.18 6.35
N SER A 287 12.47 27.49 7.41
CA SER A 287 13.92 27.69 7.31
C SER A 287 14.67 26.44 6.83
N ALA A 288 14.35 25.27 7.38
CA ALA A 288 14.99 24.01 6.99
C ALA A 288 14.67 23.60 5.55
N MET A 289 13.41 23.75 5.15
CA MET A 289 12.97 23.48 3.77
C MET A 289 13.59 24.47 2.78
N THR A 290 13.69 25.75 3.12
CA THR A 290 14.29 26.78 2.26
C THR A 290 15.78 26.54 2.07
N ALA A 291 16.53 26.28 3.17
CA ALA A 291 17.94 25.96 3.09
C ALA A 291 18.20 24.70 2.23
N LEU A 292 17.34 23.68 2.34
CA LEU A 292 17.41 22.49 1.50
C LEU A 292 17.13 22.82 0.02
N ALA A 293 16.12 23.65 -0.24
CA ALA A 293 15.73 24.07 -1.58
C ALA A 293 16.86 24.83 -2.28
N GLU A 294 17.46 25.81 -1.61
CA GLU A 294 18.59 26.58 -2.14
C GLU A 294 19.81 25.68 -2.40
N ALA A 295 20.16 24.80 -1.46
CA ALA A 295 21.30 23.90 -1.60
C ALA A 295 21.16 22.88 -2.75
N THR A 296 19.93 22.65 -3.23
CA THR A 296 19.62 21.65 -4.25
C THR A 296 19.14 22.25 -5.56
N GLY A 297 19.08 23.59 -5.67
CA GLY A 297 18.54 24.26 -6.85
C GLY A 297 17.05 23.97 -7.07
N GLN A 298 16.28 23.90 -5.98
CA GLN A 298 14.85 23.59 -5.96
C GLN A 298 14.07 24.72 -5.28
N MET A 299 12.74 24.64 -5.37
CA MET A 299 11.80 25.49 -4.63
C MET A 299 11.11 24.63 -3.57
N MET A 300 11.08 25.11 -2.33
CA MET A 300 10.19 24.57 -1.32
C MET A 300 8.80 25.17 -1.48
N VAL A 301 7.79 24.35 -1.22
CA VAL A 301 6.39 24.77 -1.16
C VAL A 301 5.74 24.13 0.05
N VAL A 302 4.92 24.88 0.76
CA VAL A 302 4.06 24.36 1.82
C VAL A 302 2.62 24.62 1.43
N VAL A 303 1.82 23.56 1.50
CA VAL A 303 0.42 23.55 1.11
C VAL A 303 -0.42 23.16 2.33
N ASP A 304 -1.60 23.75 2.52
CA ASP A 304 -2.51 23.33 3.58
C ASP A 304 -3.28 22.03 3.23
N GLY A 305 -4.13 21.57 4.15
CA GLY A 305 -4.98 20.39 3.96
C GLY A 305 -6.02 20.50 2.84
N ASP A 306 -6.34 21.72 2.38
CA ASP A 306 -7.29 21.97 1.29
C ASP A 306 -6.60 22.03 -0.08
N GLY A 307 -5.26 21.91 -0.11
CA GLY A 307 -4.46 22.01 -1.32
C GLY A 307 -4.04 23.43 -1.69
N VAL A 308 -4.21 24.42 -0.82
CA VAL A 308 -3.83 25.82 -1.08
C VAL A 308 -2.37 26.05 -0.75
N VAL A 309 -1.61 26.63 -1.70
CA VAL A 309 -0.21 26.99 -1.49
C VAL A 309 -0.09 28.14 -0.49
N LEU A 310 0.53 27.89 0.65
CA LEU A 310 0.73 28.88 1.70
C LEU A 310 2.09 29.57 1.59
N TRP A 311 3.18 28.81 1.47
CA TRP A 311 4.53 29.36 1.37
C TRP A 311 5.27 28.76 0.19
N ARG A 312 6.15 29.56 -0.41
CA ARG A 312 7.07 29.16 -1.46
C ARG A 312 8.36 29.96 -1.33
N ASP A 313 9.50 29.29 -1.42
CA ASP A 313 10.81 29.92 -1.37
C ASP A 313 11.90 28.99 -1.95
N GLY A 314 13.12 29.49 -2.12
CA GLY A 314 14.28 28.72 -2.60
C GLY A 314 14.86 29.25 -3.92
N ASP A 315 15.38 28.37 -4.77
CA ASP A 315 16.08 28.74 -6.00
C ASP A 315 15.22 29.60 -6.94
N ARG A 316 15.74 30.78 -7.28
CA ARG A 316 15.00 31.79 -8.06
C ARG A 316 14.59 31.28 -9.44
N ARG A 317 15.46 30.54 -10.13
CA ARG A 317 15.16 30.03 -11.49
C ARG A 317 14.01 29.03 -11.45
N THR A 318 14.00 28.17 -10.44
CA THR A 318 12.91 27.22 -10.21
C THR A 318 11.62 27.92 -9.84
N GLN A 319 11.69 28.96 -8.99
CA GLN A 319 10.53 29.80 -8.66
C GLN A 319 9.94 30.46 -9.91
N ASP A 320 10.76 31.11 -10.75
CA ASP A 320 10.30 31.79 -11.96
C ASP A 320 9.71 30.79 -12.98
N ALA A 321 10.25 29.57 -13.07
CA ALA A 321 9.68 28.50 -13.90
C ALA A 321 8.33 28.02 -13.37
N ALA A 322 8.20 27.89 -12.05
CA ALA A 322 6.96 27.47 -11.40
C ALA A 322 5.84 28.54 -11.51
N GLU A 323 6.19 29.83 -11.48
CA GLU A 323 5.23 30.93 -11.69
C GLU A 323 4.53 30.85 -13.05
N LYS A 324 5.26 30.50 -14.11
CA LYS A 324 4.70 30.33 -15.47
C LYS A 324 3.64 29.23 -15.54
N LEU A 325 3.66 28.31 -14.57
CA LEU A 325 2.70 27.21 -14.44
C LEU A 325 1.54 27.57 -13.50
N GLY A 326 1.46 28.80 -12.99
CA GLY A 326 0.49 29.19 -11.96
C GLY A 326 0.84 28.64 -10.57
N PHE A 327 2.06 28.14 -10.34
CA PHE A 327 2.48 27.61 -9.05
C PHE A 327 2.90 28.74 -8.09
N VAL A 328 1.91 29.53 -7.68
CA VAL A 328 2.06 30.72 -6.85
C VAL A 328 1.36 30.54 -5.51
N ALA A 329 1.67 31.43 -4.55
CA ALA A 329 0.95 31.46 -3.28
C ALA A 329 -0.56 31.70 -3.52
N GLY A 330 -1.39 30.96 -2.81
CA GLY A 330 -2.85 30.91 -2.99
C GLY A 330 -3.32 29.84 -3.98
N ALA A 331 -2.54 29.49 -5.00
CA ALA A 331 -3.00 28.52 -6.00
C ALA A 331 -3.40 27.18 -5.36
N ARG A 332 -4.47 26.56 -5.86
CA ARG A 332 -4.91 25.22 -5.44
C ARG A 332 -4.21 24.14 -6.27
N TRP A 333 -3.50 23.24 -5.59
CA TRP A 333 -2.69 22.17 -6.19
C TRP A 333 -3.20 20.76 -5.89
N ASP A 334 -4.49 20.62 -5.54
CA ASP A 334 -5.16 19.33 -5.46
C ASP A 334 -5.42 18.73 -6.86
N ILE A 335 -5.89 17.47 -6.90
CA ILE A 335 -6.10 16.75 -8.16
C ILE A 335 -7.16 17.40 -9.07
N ARG A 336 -8.16 18.09 -8.51
CA ARG A 336 -9.27 18.66 -9.28
C ARG A 336 -8.87 19.92 -10.04
N HIS A 337 -7.84 20.62 -9.55
CA HIS A 337 -7.40 21.88 -10.12
C HIS A 337 -6.08 21.72 -10.89
N ALA A 338 -5.06 21.10 -10.28
CA ALA A 338 -3.73 21.00 -10.88
C ALA A 338 -3.43 19.62 -11.50
N GLY A 339 -4.40 18.70 -11.50
CA GLY A 339 -4.21 17.35 -12.00
C GLY A 339 -3.34 16.47 -11.09
N VAL A 340 -2.86 15.36 -11.64
CA VAL A 340 -1.96 14.46 -10.91
C VAL A 340 -0.60 15.12 -10.76
N ASN A 341 -0.25 15.43 -9.51
CA ASN A 341 1.04 15.98 -9.12
C ASN A 341 1.42 15.45 -7.72
N GLY A 342 2.63 15.76 -7.23
CA GLY A 342 3.10 15.28 -5.93
C GLY A 342 2.19 15.68 -4.75
N ILE A 343 1.74 16.94 -4.71
CA ILE A 343 0.86 17.47 -3.65
C ILE A 343 -0.50 16.76 -3.69
N ALA A 344 -1.13 16.68 -4.85
CA ALA A 344 -2.40 16.01 -5.06
C ALA A 344 -2.38 14.55 -4.60
N LEU A 345 -1.31 13.82 -4.95
CA LEU A 345 -1.14 12.43 -4.49
C LEU A 345 -0.89 12.35 -3.00
N ALA A 346 -0.10 13.25 -2.40
CA ALA A 346 0.15 13.28 -0.97
C ALA A 346 -1.14 13.54 -0.16
N LEU A 347 -1.98 14.47 -0.63
CA LEU A 347 -3.30 14.74 -0.04
C LEU A 347 -4.23 13.51 -0.12
N MET A 348 -4.28 12.87 -1.30
CA MET A 348 -5.16 11.72 -1.54
C MET A 348 -4.73 10.46 -0.78
N THR A 349 -3.43 10.19 -0.76
CA THR A 349 -2.88 8.94 -0.22
C THR A 349 -2.45 9.04 1.24
N ARG A 350 -2.27 10.27 1.76
CA ARG A 350 -1.68 10.55 3.08
C ARG A 350 -0.28 9.96 3.26
N ARG A 351 0.44 9.80 2.14
CA ARG A 351 1.78 9.21 2.07
C ARG A 351 2.74 10.14 1.34
N THR A 352 4.03 9.94 1.58
CA THR A 352 5.08 10.65 0.85
C THR A 352 5.10 10.23 -0.61
N MET A 353 4.91 11.20 -1.50
CA MET A 353 4.81 10.98 -2.93
C MET A 353 5.95 11.67 -3.64
N ALA A 354 6.68 10.92 -4.45
CA ALA A 354 7.56 11.48 -5.47
C ALA A 354 6.86 11.35 -6.82
N VAL A 355 6.84 12.42 -7.59
CA VAL A 355 6.26 12.47 -8.95
C VAL A 355 7.29 13.13 -9.85
N SER A 356 7.50 12.58 -11.03
CA SER A 356 8.50 13.12 -11.96
C SER A 356 8.02 13.08 -13.39
N ARG A 357 8.22 14.19 -14.10
CA ARG A 357 7.98 14.34 -15.53
C ARG A 357 6.59 13.88 -15.95
N TRP A 358 6.54 12.89 -16.84
CA TRP A 358 5.36 12.30 -17.44
C TRP A 358 4.36 11.74 -16.42
N GLU A 359 4.77 11.45 -15.19
CA GLU A 359 3.84 11.05 -14.13
C GLU A 359 2.84 12.15 -13.77
N HIS A 360 3.18 13.42 -14.03
CA HIS A 360 2.22 14.51 -13.97
C HIS A 360 1.17 14.37 -15.08
N SER A 361 -0.11 14.56 -14.76
CA SER A 361 -1.16 14.42 -15.78
C SER A 361 -1.25 15.60 -16.74
N VAL A 362 -0.62 16.74 -16.40
CA VAL A 362 -0.62 17.95 -17.24
C VAL A 362 0.76 18.12 -17.86
N GLN A 363 0.82 18.21 -19.18
CA GLN A 363 2.05 18.17 -19.96
C GLN A 363 2.99 19.35 -19.65
N THR A 364 2.46 20.54 -19.35
CA THR A 364 3.26 21.71 -18.94
C THR A 364 4.04 21.46 -17.64
N GLN A 365 3.66 20.47 -16.84
CA GLN A 365 4.35 20.09 -15.60
C GLN A 365 5.45 19.03 -15.83
N HIS A 366 5.65 18.54 -17.06
CA HIS A 366 6.60 17.45 -17.36
C HIS A 366 8.08 17.84 -17.21
N ASP A 367 8.38 19.14 -17.08
CA ASP A 367 9.72 19.62 -16.74
C ASP A 367 10.01 19.55 -15.24
N LEU A 368 9.00 19.24 -14.42
CA LEU A 368 9.13 19.19 -12.97
C LEU A 368 9.37 17.77 -12.44
N ALA A 369 10.15 17.72 -11.36
CA ALA A 369 10.18 16.59 -10.44
C ALA A 369 9.97 17.11 -9.02
N CYS A 370 9.06 16.48 -8.29
CA CYS A 370 8.69 16.92 -6.97
C CYS A 370 8.57 15.77 -5.97
N VAL A 371 8.86 16.07 -4.70
CA VAL A 371 8.54 15.21 -3.56
C VAL A 371 7.60 15.96 -2.64
N ALA A 372 6.57 15.29 -2.15
CA ALA A 372 5.54 15.85 -1.29
C ALA A 372 5.34 14.93 -0.08
N VAL A 373 5.51 15.48 1.12
CA VAL A 373 5.42 14.78 2.40
C VAL A 373 4.22 15.34 3.17
N PRO A 374 3.15 14.56 3.37
CA PRO A 374 2.00 15.00 4.14
C PRO A 374 2.29 14.92 5.63
N VAL A 375 1.99 16.00 6.34
CA VAL A 375 2.03 16.11 7.79
C VAL A 375 0.61 15.94 8.28
N LEU A 376 0.38 14.90 9.08
CA LEU A 376 -0.95 14.57 9.56
C LEU A 376 -1.23 15.27 10.89
N ASP A 377 -2.45 15.75 11.04
CA ASP A 377 -2.99 16.19 12.31
C ASP A 377 -3.07 14.96 13.25
N PRO A 378 -2.44 15.02 14.44
CA PRO A 378 -2.41 13.88 15.36
C PRO A 378 -3.75 13.60 16.05
N TRP A 379 -4.71 14.53 16.00
CA TRP A 379 -6.01 14.46 16.65
C TRP A 379 -7.05 13.75 15.78
N ASP A 380 -7.14 14.10 14.49
CA ASP A 380 -8.15 13.55 13.57
C ASP A 380 -7.57 12.77 12.37
N GLY A 381 -6.24 12.75 12.22
CA GLY A 381 -5.55 12.05 11.15
C GLY A 381 -5.74 12.66 9.75
N ARG A 382 -6.31 13.87 9.65
CA ARG A 382 -6.36 14.64 8.40
C ARG A 382 -5.00 15.19 8.04
N VAL A 383 -4.83 15.59 6.79
CA VAL A 383 -3.60 16.28 6.37
C VAL A 383 -3.66 17.71 6.89
N SER A 384 -2.76 18.07 7.79
CA SER A 384 -2.61 19.44 8.31
C SER A 384 -1.92 20.32 7.26
N CYS A 385 -0.84 19.80 6.66
CA CYS A 385 -0.15 20.42 5.55
C CYS A 385 0.64 19.39 4.73
N VAL A 386 1.11 19.80 3.56
CA VAL A 386 2.04 19.05 2.72
C VAL A 386 3.30 19.86 2.54
N LEU A 387 4.44 19.28 2.92
CA LEU A 387 5.77 19.82 2.64
C LEU A 387 6.21 19.32 1.27
N ASN A 388 6.41 20.22 0.34
CA ASN A 388 6.77 19.90 -1.03
C ASN A 388 8.12 20.52 -1.40
N LEU A 389 8.91 19.79 -2.18
CA LEU A 389 10.14 20.27 -2.77
C LEU A 389 10.10 19.94 -4.26
N THR A 390 10.18 20.97 -5.09
CA THR A 390 9.99 20.89 -6.55
C THR A 390 11.21 21.45 -7.25
N GLY A 391 11.69 20.78 -8.30
CA GLY A 391 12.78 21.27 -9.14
C GLY A 391 12.61 20.88 -10.60
N THR A 392 13.47 21.42 -11.46
CA THR A 392 13.50 21.14 -12.92
C THR A 392 14.37 19.93 -13.28
N GLN A 393 14.75 19.14 -12.27
CA GLN A 393 15.51 17.91 -12.44
C GLN A 393 14.62 16.82 -13.05
N THR A 394 15.25 15.80 -13.65
CA THR A 394 14.51 14.69 -14.27
C THR A 394 13.81 13.77 -13.28
N THR A 395 14.36 13.65 -12.08
CA THR A 395 13.87 12.80 -10.98
C THR A 395 14.26 13.42 -9.66
N VAL A 396 13.54 13.08 -8.58
CA VAL A 396 13.97 13.48 -7.22
C VAL A 396 14.96 12.47 -6.64
N PRO A 397 16.20 12.86 -6.29
CA PRO A 397 17.15 11.99 -5.61
C PRO A 397 16.60 11.42 -4.28
N GLN A 398 16.92 10.16 -3.98
CA GLN A 398 16.45 9.50 -2.75
C GLN A 398 16.93 10.22 -1.48
N ALA A 399 18.14 10.79 -1.49
CA ALA A 399 18.67 11.56 -0.36
C ALA A 399 17.78 12.76 -0.03
N ILE A 400 17.34 13.50 -1.05
CA ILE A 400 16.45 14.65 -0.91
C ILE A 400 15.10 14.20 -0.35
N ARG A 401 14.51 13.13 -0.91
CA ARG A 401 13.26 12.56 -0.38
C ARG A 401 13.36 12.23 1.11
N ARG A 402 14.44 11.55 1.53
CA ARG A 402 14.68 11.20 2.94
C ARG A 402 14.81 12.44 3.83
N GLN A 403 15.43 13.51 3.35
CA GLN A 403 15.56 14.76 4.10
C GLN A 403 14.21 15.43 4.31
N VAL A 404 13.37 15.57 3.27
CA VAL A 404 12.02 16.12 3.40
C VAL A 404 11.15 15.25 4.31
N ASP A 405 11.24 13.92 4.17
CA ASP A 405 10.56 12.96 5.06
C ASP A 405 10.96 13.16 6.53
N THR A 406 12.25 13.39 6.78
CA THR A 406 12.77 13.62 8.13
C THR A 406 12.26 14.94 8.73
N ILE A 407 12.20 16.00 7.91
CA ILE A 407 11.63 17.30 8.33
C ILE A 407 10.15 17.12 8.68
N GLY A 408 9.37 16.48 7.81
CA GLY A 408 7.94 16.22 8.04
C GLY A 408 7.69 15.34 9.27
N LEU A 409 8.53 14.31 9.48
CA LEU A 409 8.46 13.45 10.66
C LEU A 409 8.69 14.25 11.95
N ARG A 410 9.74 15.06 11.99
CA ARG A 410 10.06 15.86 13.18
C ARG A 410 8.93 16.85 13.49
N LEU A 411 8.37 17.51 12.48
CA LEU A 411 7.22 18.37 12.66
C LEU A 411 6.01 17.60 13.21
N HIS A 412 5.68 16.46 12.63
CA HIS A 412 4.56 15.64 13.12
C HIS A 412 4.76 15.20 14.59
N GLN A 413 5.99 14.87 15.00
CA GLN A 413 6.32 14.57 16.41
C GLN A 413 6.11 15.79 17.33
N GLU A 414 6.49 16.99 16.89
CA GLU A 414 6.29 18.24 17.65
C GLU A 414 4.79 18.57 17.80
N LEU A 415 4.01 18.41 16.72
CA LEU A 415 2.55 18.55 16.76
C LEU A 415 1.91 17.56 17.73
N THR A 416 2.38 16.30 17.73
CA THR A 416 1.87 15.25 18.64
C THR A 416 2.20 15.56 20.11
N ARG A 417 3.40 16.08 20.40
CA ARG A 417 3.81 16.44 21.77
C ARG A 417 3.00 17.60 22.34
N THR A 418 2.64 18.56 21.49
CA THR A 418 1.81 19.70 21.89
C THR A 418 0.41 19.24 22.30
N VAL A 419 -0.13 18.20 21.66
CA VAL A 419 -1.42 17.59 22.02
C VAL A 419 -1.37 16.74 23.30
N GLY A 420 -0.21 16.13 23.59
CA GLY A 420 -0.03 15.25 24.77
C GLY A 420 0.24 15.96 26.09
N GLN A 421 0.36 17.29 26.13
CA GLN A 421 0.47 18.03 27.39
C GLN A 421 -0.92 18.45 27.88
N PRO A 422 -1.49 17.82 28.93
CA PRO A 422 -2.63 18.43 29.60
C PRO A 422 -2.18 19.81 30.11
N ALA A 423 -3.00 20.83 29.86
CA ALA A 423 -2.73 22.21 30.26
C ALA A 423 -2.32 22.28 31.74
N ARG A 424 -1.01 22.28 32.00
CA ARG A 424 -0.46 22.67 33.29
C ARG A 424 -0.40 24.19 33.28
N ASN A 425 -1.52 24.84 33.52
CA ASN A 425 -1.54 26.19 34.07
C ASN A 425 -2.93 26.55 34.62
N GLY A 426 -2.94 26.93 35.90
CA GLY A 426 -3.89 27.89 36.44
C GLY A 426 -4.87 27.35 37.47
N GLY A 427 -4.47 27.33 38.75
CA GLY A 427 -5.43 27.28 39.85
C GLY A 427 -4.86 26.76 41.15
N SER A 428 -4.11 27.60 41.88
CA SER A 428 -3.95 27.45 43.32
C SER A 428 -5.30 27.76 44.02
N GLY A 429 -6.28 26.87 43.84
CA GLY A 429 -7.47 26.83 44.66
C GLY A 429 -7.15 26.01 45.89
N ARG A 430 -6.89 26.66 47.03
CA ARG A 430 -7.00 26.02 48.34
C ARG A 430 -8.42 25.49 48.46
N LEU A 431 -8.61 24.20 48.23
CA LEU A 431 -9.76 23.48 48.75
C LEU A 431 -9.50 23.30 50.24
N SER A 432 -10.07 24.20 51.05
CA SER A 432 -10.26 23.98 52.47
C SER A 432 -11.17 22.76 52.63
N CYS A 433 -10.58 21.60 52.91
CA CYS A 433 -11.33 20.47 53.46
C CYS A 433 -11.82 20.86 54.85
N SER A 434 -13.09 21.25 54.96
CA SER A 434 -13.85 21.20 56.20
C SER A 434 -14.00 19.74 56.61
N GLY A 435 -12.99 19.22 57.30
CA GLY A 435 -13.01 17.92 57.96
C GLY A 435 -13.69 18.05 59.31
N THR A 436 -14.92 17.56 59.36
CA THR A 436 -15.71 17.16 60.53
C THR A 436 -14.85 16.59 61.67
N GLN A 437 -15.04 17.14 62.86
CA GLN A 437 -14.52 16.67 64.14
C GLN A 437 -14.81 15.16 64.32
N ARG A 438 -13.77 14.41 64.70
CA ARG A 438 -13.92 13.09 65.33
C ARG A 438 -14.32 13.29 66.79
N PRO A 439 -15.29 12.55 67.35
CA PRO A 439 -15.52 12.52 68.78
C PRO A 439 -14.38 11.76 69.47
N SER A 440 -13.89 12.36 70.55
CA SER A 440 -12.97 11.79 71.52
C SER A 440 -13.61 10.61 72.25
N SER A 441 -12.87 9.51 72.37
CA SER A 441 -13.19 8.41 73.26
C SER A 441 -12.96 8.80 74.71
N LEU A 442 -13.97 8.55 75.56
CA LEU A 442 -13.84 8.09 76.96
C LEU A 442 -12.59 8.55 77.73
N ARG A 443 -12.73 9.63 78.50
CA ARG A 443 -12.73 9.64 79.98
C ARG A 443 -12.92 11.05 80.51
#